data_AF-A0A966Q674-F1
#
_entry.id   AF-A0A966Q674-F1
#
_cell.length_a   1.000
_cell.length_b   1.000
_cell.length_c   1.000
_cell.angle_alpha   90.00
_cell.angle_beta   90.00
_cell.angle_gamma   90.00
#
_symmetry.space_group_name_H-M   'P 1'
#
loop_
_entity.id
_entity.type
_entity.pdbx_description
1 polymer ?
#
loop_
_entity_poly.entity_id
_entity_poly.type
_entity_poly.pdbx_seq_one_letter_code
_entity_poly.pdbx_strand_id
1 'polypeptide(L)'
;DYARATNPGQFAADLQKNASNIVKQYAALGLTITADQAIEYANNMMKQAIIKDGKVVRFDQDYLNKLMADSIKFTTTNSIDGRVVYTGLAGKLETLASKLYNTARDYGFQQTSSNANFTKWFEASMKGLIAGTLNEEDLDNDLQSRAKLFAPGLARFIDQGQTLREAANPWLKAIADTWEVDIESVDLNDDYVQRAINMQDEKGNFTTMNLYDTKKLARRSKKWDETQTAKEEKTSIASRILKDFGFLG
;
A
#
# COMPACT_ATOMS: atom_id res chain seq x y z
N ASP A 1 44.07 3.50 -9.33
CA ASP A 1 45.41 2.94 -9.61
C ASP A 1 46.55 3.72 -8.96
N TYR A 2 46.59 5.06 -9.06
CA TYR A 2 47.61 5.86 -8.37
C TYR A 2 47.70 5.59 -6.86
N ALA A 3 46.59 5.70 -6.12
CA ALA A 3 46.58 5.46 -4.66
C ALA A 3 47.00 4.02 -4.26
N ARG A 4 46.68 3.02 -5.10
CA ARG A 4 47.10 1.63 -4.88
C ARG A 4 48.61 1.47 -5.05
N ALA A 5 49.21 2.22 -5.98
CA ALA A 5 50.64 2.18 -6.25
C ALA A 5 51.46 3.00 -5.24
N THR A 6 50.92 4.12 -4.74
CA THR A 6 51.65 5.06 -3.88
C THR A 6 51.47 4.79 -2.39
N ASN A 7 50.34 4.19 -1.95
CA ASN A 7 50.12 3.80 -0.57
C ASN A 7 49.28 2.49 -0.47
N PRO A 8 49.90 1.34 -0.77
CA PRO A 8 49.18 0.06 -0.86
C PRO A 8 48.55 -0.40 0.45
N GLY A 9 49.19 -0.12 1.60
CA GLY A 9 48.67 -0.48 2.91
C GLY A 9 47.39 0.28 3.28
N GLN A 10 47.40 1.61 3.08
CA GLN A 10 46.21 2.43 3.29
C GLN A 10 45.09 2.05 2.33
N PHE A 11 45.41 1.83 1.05
CA PHE A 11 44.42 1.41 0.05
C PHE A 11 43.73 0.10 0.45
N ALA A 12 44.49 -0.90 0.91
CA ALA A 12 43.93 -2.17 1.36
C ALA A 12 43.03 -2.01 2.60
N ALA A 13 43.45 -1.19 3.57
CA ALA A 13 42.67 -0.90 4.76
C ALA A 13 41.34 -0.19 4.43
N ASP A 14 41.38 0.81 3.54
CA ASP A 14 40.20 1.54 3.09
C ASP A 14 39.25 0.63 2.29
N LEU A 15 39.80 -0.22 1.43
CA LEU A 15 39.02 -1.20 0.67
C LEU A 15 38.26 -2.15 1.61
N GLN A 16 38.95 -2.71 2.61
CA GLN A 16 38.33 -3.62 3.58
C GLN A 16 37.28 -2.91 4.43
N LYS A 17 37.55 -1.68 4.86
CA LYS A 17 36.59 -0.85 5.60
C LYS A 17 35.34 -0.57 4.78
N ASN A 18 35.50 -0.17 3.52
CA ASN A 18 34.38 0.09 2.61
C ASN A 18 33.59 -1.19 2.32
N ALA A 19 34.25 -2.32 2.08
CA ALA A 19 33.58 -3.60 1.88
C ALA A 19 32.76 -4.00 3.12
N SER A 20 33.32 -3.84 4.33
CA SER A 20 32.60 -4.10 5.58
C SER A 20 31.36 -3.20 5.74
N ASN A 21 31.47 -1.93 5.36
CA ASN A 21 30.33 -1.01 5.38
C ASN A 21 29.24 -1.44 4.38
N ILE A 22 29.61 -1.90 3.19
CA ILE A 22 28.67 -2.42 2.19
C ILE A 22 27.94 -3.66 2.74
N VAL A 23 28.65 -4.62 3.34
CA VAL A 23 28.03 -5.80 3.99
C VAL A 23 27.01 -5.36 5.04
N LYS A 24 27.33 -4.36 5.87
CA LYS A 24 26.40 -3.82 6.87
C LYS A 24 25.16 -3.17 6.24
N GLN A 25 25.31 -2.46 5.12
CA GLN A 25 24.17 -1.87 4.41
C GLN A 25 23.24 -2.94 3.84
N TYR A 26 23.78 -3.98 3.21
CA TYR A 26 23.00 -5.14 2.74
C TYR A 26 22.29 -5.84 3.90
N ALA A 27 23.01 -6.15 4.97
CA ALA A 27 22.45 -6.81 6.15
C ALA A 27 21.33 -5.98 6.82
N ALA A 28 21.47 -4.65 6.86
CA ALA A 28 20.42 -3.76 7.39
C ALA A 28 19.13 -3.81 6.56
N LEU A 29 19.23 -4.04 5.25
CA LEU A 29 18.10 -4.28 4.37
C LEU A 29 17.59 -5.74 4.41
N GLY A 30 18.20 -6.62 5.22
CA GLY A 30 17.87 -8.05 5.20
C GLY A 30 18.35 -8.77 3.94
N LEU A 31 19.26 -8.17 3.18
CA LEU A 31 19.84 -8.70 1.96
C LEU A 31 21.15 -9.43 2.25
N THR A 32 21.51 -10.35 1.34
CA THR A 32 22.77 -11.08 1.41
C THR A 32 23.71 -10.62 0.32
N ILE A 33 25.00 -10.53 0.64
CA ILE A 33 26.08 -10.23 -0.29
C ILE A 33 27.30 -11.09 0.06
N THR A 34 28.01 -11.58 -0.94
CA THR A 34 29.26 -12.32 -0.72
C THR A 34 30.41 -11.37 -0.39
N ALA A 35 31.46 -11.88 0.26
CA ALA A 35 32.66 -11.09 0.54
C ALA A 35 33.29 -10.54 -0.75
N ASP A 36 33.35 -11.36 -1.81
CA ASP A 36 33.92 -10.97 -3.10
C ASP A 36 33.13 -9.83 -3.76
N GLN A 37 31.81 -9.90 -3.76
CA GLN A 37 30.94 -8.82 -4.27
C GLN A 37 31.12 -7.53 -3.45
N ALA A 38 31.19 -7.62 -2.13
CA ALA A 38 31.39 -6.45 -1.28
C ALA A 38 32.74 -5.77 -1.55
N ILE A 39 33.80 -6.56 -1.75
CA ILE A 39 35.13 -6.06 -2.13
C ILE A 39 35.10 -5.45 -3.53
N GLU A 40 34.43 -6.08 -4.49
CA GLU A 40 34.29 -5.56 -5.86
C GLU A 40 33.58 -4.20 -5.85
N TYR A 41 32.45 -4.10 -5.16
CA TYR A 41 31.67 -2.86 -5.08
C TYR A 41 32.46 -1.77 -4.37
N ALA A 42 33.14 -2.09 -3.26
CA ALA A 42 34.01 -1.15 -2.56
C ALA A 42 35.14 -0.64 -3.47
N ASN A 43 35.78 -1.54 -4.23
CA ASN A 43 36.84 -1.17 -5.16
C ASN A 43 36.30 -0.29 -6.30
N ASN A 44 35.09 -0.53 -6.80
CA ASN A 44 34.45 0.32 -7.79
C ASN A 44 34.11 1.70 -7.22
N MET A 45 33.56 1.78 -6.00
CA MET A 45 33.28 3.05 -5.33
C MET A 45 34.54 3.89 -5.10
N MET A 46 35.68 3.26 -4.78
CA MET A 46 36.96 3.96 -4.67
C MET A 46 37.47 4.56 -6.00
N LYS A 47 36.99 4.08 -7.16
CA LYS A 47 37.30 4.69 -8.47
C LYS A 47 36.48 5.95 -8.73
N GLN A 48 35.39 6.16 -7.99
CA GLN A 48 34.40 7.25 -8.13
C GLN A 48 33.66 7.28 -9.48
N ALA A 49 34.37 7.28 -10.60
CA ALA A 49 33.78 7.19 -11.93
C ALA A 49 34.74 6.56 -12.94
N ILE A 50 34.17 6.00 -14.01
CA ILE A 50 34.90 5.54 -15.19
C ILE A 50 34.21 6.05 -16.46
N ILE A 51 34.94 6.08 -17.57
CA ILE A 51 34.36 6.24 -18.89
C ILE A 51 34.19 4.84 -19.50
N LYS A 52 32.96 4.47 -19.82
CA LYS A 52 32.62 3.21 -20.50
C LYS A 52 31.76 3.55 -21.72
N ASP A 53 32.19 3.12 -22.90
CA ASP A 53 31.50 3.36 -24.18
C ASP A 53 31.15 4.85 -24.40
N GLY A 54 32.08 5.74 -24.06
CA GLY A 54 31.90 7.19 -24.18
C GLY A 54 30.98 7.83 -23.11
N LYS A 55 30.50 7.08 -22.13
CA LYS A 55 29.62 7.57 -21.05
C LYS A 55 30.33 7.54 -19.70
N VAL A 56 30.09 8.56 -18.87
CA VAL A 56 30.56 8.60 -17.48
C VAL A 56 29.67 7.71 -16.62
N VAL A 57 30.25 6.67 -16.04
CA VAL A 57 29.62 5.80 -15.05
C VAL A 57 30.14 6.21 -13.69
N ARG A 58 29.25 6.61 -12.77
CA ARG A 58 29.59 6.98 -11.40
C ARG A 58 29.35 5.79 -10.47
N PHE A 59 30.24 5.61 -9.51
CA PHE A 59 30.19 4.59 -8.46
C PHE A 59 29.98 5.27 -7.10
N ASP A 60 28.87 5.99 -6.99
CA ASP A 60 28.45 6.70 -5.78
C ASP A 60 27.43 5.87 -4.97
N GLN A 61 26.76 6.51 -4.01
CA GLN A 61 25.74 5.82 -3.21
C GLN A 61 24.54 5.38 -4.07
N ASP A 62 24.17 6.12 -5.12
CA ASP A 62 23.06 5.75 -6.00
C ASP A 62 23.38 4.48 -6.79
N TYR A 63 24.64 4.30 -7.20
CA TYR A 63 25.11 3.03 -7.77
C TYR A 63 24.91 1.86 -6.80
N LEU A 64 25.31 2.03 -5.53
CA LEU A 64 25.15 0.98 -4.52
C LEU A 64 23.68 0.69 -4.20
N ASN A 65 22.86 1.74 -4.11
CA ASN A 65 21.40 1.67 -3.90
C ASN A 65 20.71 0.86 -5.01
N LYS A 66 21.09 1.06 -6.28
CA LYS A 66 20.59 0.28 -7.41
C LYS A 66 20.95 -1.20 -7.30
N LEU A 67 22.20 -1.51 -6.95
CA LEU A 67 22.62 -2.90 -6.74
C LEU A 67 21.84 -3.58 -5.60
N MET A 68 21.61 -2.86 -4.50
CA MET A 68 20.78 -3.35 -3.39
C MET A 68 19.34 -3.60 -3.86
N ALA A 69 18.74 -2.66 -4.59
CA ALA A 69 17.39 -2.80 -5.15
C ALA A 69 17.27 -4.00 -6.11
N ASP A 70 18.27 -4.23 -6.95
CA ASP A 70 18.30 -5.36 -7.89
C ASP A 70 18.47 -6.71 -7.17
N SER A 71 19.09 -6.71 -5.99
CA SER A 71 19.26 -7.92 -5.17
C SER A 71 18.01 -8.31 -4.36
N ILE A 72 16.97 -7.47 -4.34
CA ILE A 72 15.71 -7.78 -3.65
C ILE A 72 15.06 -9.01 -4.30
N LYS A 73 14.79 -10.03 -3.47
CA LYS A 73 14.08 -11.24 -3.88
C LYS A 73 12.63 -11.20 -3.41
N PHE A 74 11.72 -11.12 -4.36
CA PHE A 74 10.29 -11.14 -4.12
C PHE A 74 9.78 -12.59 -4.08
N THR A 75 9.79 -13.20 -2.88
CA THR A 75 9.26 -14.55 -2.67
C THR A 75 7.83 -14.46 -2.15
N THR A 76 6.86 -14.84 -2.99
CA THR A 76 5.45 -14.93 -2.60
C THR A 76 5.22 -16.20 -1.82
N THR A 77 4.60 -16.10 -0.63
CA THR A 77 4.19 -17.30 0.11
C THR A 77 2.81 -17.21 0.72
N ASN A 78 2.09 -16.09 0.54
CA ASN A 78 0.79 -15.93 1.15
C ASN A 78 -0.11 -14.96 0.37
N SER A 79 -1.39 -14.94 0.75
CA SER A 79 -2.37 -13.98 0.31
C SER A 79 -3.17 -13.44 1.50
N ILE A 80 -3.30 -12.12 1.61
CA ILE A 80 -4.21 -11.45 2.56
C ILE A 80 -5.31 -10.78 1.74
N ASP A 81 -6.58 -11.06 2.04
CA ASP A 81 -7.74 -10.50 1.32
C ASP A 81 -7.67 -10.71 -0.21
N GLY A 82 -7.16 -11.87 -0.62
CA GLY A 82 -6.97 -12.23 -2.03
C GLY A 82 -5.77 -11.55 -2.71
N ARG A 83 -4.92 -10.82 -1.96
CA ARG A 83 -3.76 -10.07 -2.47
C ARG A 83 -2.46 -10.75 -2.13
N VAL A 84 -1.54 -10.77 -3.10
CA VAL A 84 -0.18 -11.31 -2.96
C VAL A 84 0.57 -10.61 -1.83
N VAL A 85 1.13 -11.39 -0.92
CA VAL A 85 2.02 -10.90 0.15
C VAL A 85 3.39 -11.60 0.06
N TYR A 86 4.44 -10.78 0.04
CA TYR A 86 5.83 -11.22 0.13
C TYR A 86 6.26 -11.37 1.58
N THR A 87 6.59 -12.60 1.98
CA THR A 87 7.00 -12.95 3.36
C THR A 87 8.51 -13.20 3.46
N GLY A 88 9.22 -13.29 2.33
CA GLY A 88 10.66 -13.49 2.29
C GLY A 88 11.49 -12.22 2.47
N LEU A 89 10.85 -11.07 2.71
CA LEU A 89 11.53 -9.80 2.99
C LEU A 89 11.89 -9.73 4.47
N ALA A 90 13.04 -9.14 4.79
CA ALA A 90 13.55 -9.05 6.15
C ALA A 90 14.16 -7.65 6.42
N GLY A 91 14.44 -7.36 7.69
CA GLY A 91 15.09 -6.10 8.09
C GLY A 91 14.28 -4.89 7.63
N LYS A 92 14.97 -3.86 7.12
CA LYS A 92 14.28 -2.65 6.64
C LYS A 92 13.35 -2.89 5.44
N LEU A 93 13.58 -3.93 4.64
CA LEU A 93 12.68 -4.25 3.51
C LEU A 93 11.33 -4.75 4.00
N GLU A 94 11.28 -5.52 5.09
CA GLU A 94 10.04 -5.97 5.71
C GLU A 94 9.21 -4.79 6.25
N THR A 95 9.87 -3.85 6.92
CA THR A 95 9.23 -2.63 7.42
C THR A 95 8.69 -1.78 6.27
N LEU A 96 9.48 -1.59 5.22
CA LEU A 96 9.06 -0.84 4.05
C LEU A 96 7.89 -1.52 3.33
N ALA A 97 7.95 -2.84 3.17
CA ALA A 97 6.88 -3.63 2.57
C ALA A 97 5.57 -3.47 3.34
N SER A 98 5.60 -3.61 4.66
CA SER A 98 4.44 -3.42 5.54
C SER A 98 3.84 -2.02 5.39
N LYS A 99 4.68 -0.97 5.34
CA LYS A 99 4.24 0.40 5.09
C LYS A 99 3.53 0.51 3.73
N LEU A 100 4.12 -0.01 2.65
CA LEU A 100 3.52 0.01 1.32
C LEU A 100 2.17 -0.72 1.25
N TYR A 101 2.04 -1.89 1.90
CA TYR A 101 0.76 -2.60 1.96
C TYR A 101 -0.32 -1.76 2.64
N ASN A 102 0.01 -1.15 3.78
CA ASN A 102 -0.91 -0.31 4.54
C ASN A 102 -1.30 0.93 3.74
N THR A 103 -0.33 1.68 3.21
CA THR A 103 -0.59 2.87 2.40
C THR A 103 -1.44 2.52 1.16
N ALA A 104 -1.17 1.41 0.48
CA ALA A 104 -2.01 0.96 -0.62
C ALA A 104 -3.44 0.58 -0.18
N ARG A 105 -3.60 0.00 1.01
CA ARG A 105 -4.91 -0.32 1.59
C ARG A 105 -5.69 0.95 1.93
N ASP A 106 -5.03 1.93 2.55
CA ASP A 106 -5.64 3.16 3.02
C ASP A 106 -6.11 4.04 1.85
N TYR A 107 -5.40 4.03 0.73
CA TYR A 107 -5.84 4.67 -0.53
C TYR A 107 -6.76 3.79 -1.40
N GLY A 108 -7.11 2.59 -0.95
CA GLY A 108 -7.96 1.67 -1.69
C GLY A 108 -7.39 1.19 -3.03
N PHE A 109 -6.06 1.17 -3.17
CA PHE A 109 -5.40 0.73 -4.40
C PHE A 109 -5.66 -0.75 -4.70
N GLN A 110 -5.82 -1.55 -3.63
CA GLN A 110 -6.16 -2.95 -3.75
C GLN A 110 -7.49 -3.11 -4.51
N GLN A 111 -8.49 -2.28 -4.19
CA GLN A 111 -9.82 -2.32 -4.77
C GLN A 111 -9.85 -1.96 -6.26
N THR A 112 -8.91 -1.13 -6.71
CA THR A 112 -8.88 -0.61 -8.09
C THR A 112 -7.97 -1.39 -9.03
N SER A 113 -7.24 -2.38 -8.52
CA SER A 113 -6.18 -3.05 -9.27
C SER A 113 -6.32 -4.57 -9.27
N SER A 114 -5.90 -5.20 -10.37
CA SER A 114 -5.71 -6.66 -10.40
C SER A 114 -4.50 -7.06 -9.54
N ASN A 115 -4.42 -8.33 -9.12
CA ASN A 115 -3.25 -8.84 -8.40
C ASN A 115 -1.96 -8.64 -9.18
N ALA A 116 -1.98 -8.88 -10.49
CA ALA A 116 -0.81 -8.66 -11.34
C ALA A 116 -0.37 -7.19 -11.36
N ASN A 117 -1.31 -6.24 -11.43
CA ASN A 117 -0.99 -4.81 -11.42
C ASN A 117 -0.49 -4.35 -10.05
N PHE A 118 -1.11 -4.86 -8.97
CA PHE A 118 -0.67 -4.59 -7.61
C PHE A 118 0.76 -5.10 -7.37
N THR A 119 1.05 -6.35 -7.73
CA THR A 119 2.39 -6.96 -7.66
C THR A 119 3.41 -6.13 -8.42
N LYS A 120 3.14 -5.77 -9.68
CA LYS A 120 4.05 -4.95 -10.49
C LYS A 120 4.33 -3.59 -9.86
N TRP A 121 3.29 -2.90 -9.41
CA TRP A 121 3.43 -1.62 -8.71
C TRP A 121 4.25 -1.79 -7.43
N PHE A 122 3.94 -2.79 -6.61
CA PHE A 122 4.60 -3.01 -5.33
C PHE A 122 6.10 -3.28 -5.50
N GLU A 123 6.47 -4.18 -6.41
CA GLU A 123 7.88 -4.48 -6.70
C GLU A 123 8.63 -3.27 -7.25
N ALA A 124 8.01 -2.52 -8.17
CA ALA A 124 8.58 -1.31 -8.73
C ALA A 124 8.78 -0.21 -7.66
N SER A 125 7.81 -0.03 -6.77
CA SER A 125 7.87 0.94 -5.67
C SER A 125 8.95 0.57 -4.66
N MET A 126 9.01 -0.70 -4.24
CA MET A 126 10.07 -1.20 -3.36
C MET A 126 11.46 -0.97 -3.96
N LYS A 127 11.66 -1.35 -5.23
CA LYS A 127 12.95 -1.14 -5.90
C LYS A 127 13.27 0.33 -6.07
N GLY A 128 12.30 1.15 -6.47
CA GLY A 128 12.48 2.58 -6.70
C GLY A 128 12.88 3.34 -5.43
N LEU A 129 12.23 3.03 -4.30
CA LEU A 129 12.53 3.63 -3.00
C LEU A 129 13.94 3.25 -2.51
N ILE A 130 14.34 1.99 -2.68
CA ILE A 130 15.70 1.55 -2.31
C ILE A 130 16.76 2.11 -3.25
N ALA A 131 16.46 2.18 -4.55
CA ALA A 131 17.36 2.75 -5.55
C ALA A 131 17.48 4.28 -5.48
N GLY A 132 16.59 4.95 -4.73
CA GLY A 132 16.49 6.42 -4.68
C GLY A 132 15.91 7.04 -5.95
N THR A 133 15.33 6.25 -6.85
CA THR A 133 14.67 6.73 -8.08
C THR A 133 13.20 7.06 -7.88
N LEU A 134 12.66 6.72 -6.71
CA LEU A 134 11.32 7.08 -6.25
C LEU A 134 11.45 7.61 -4.84
N ASN A 135 10.71 8.67 -4.51
CA ASN A 135 10.55 9.14 -3.13
C ASN A 135 9.13 8.84 -2.64
N GLU A 136 8.91 8.96 -1.32
CA GLU A 136 7.61 8.63 -0.71
C GLU A 136 6.48 9.57 -1.15
N GLU A 137 6.80 10.83 -1.47
CA GLU A 137 5.82 11.84 -1.90
C GLU A 137 5.26 11.52 -3.30
N ASP A 138 6.12 11.10 -4.24
CA ASP A 138 5.70 10.67 -5.58
C ASP A 138 4.74 9.47 -5.51
N LEU A 139 5.01 8.53 -4.59
CA LEU A 139 4.16 7.37 -4.36
C LEU A 139 2.81 7.79 -3.79
N ASP A 140 2.81 8.67 -2.78
CA ASP A 140 1.59 9.18 -2.16
C ASP A 140 0.73 9.94 -3.19
N ASN A 141 1.35 10.78 -4.01
CA ASN A 141 0.68 11.51 -5.08
C ASN A 141 0.04 10.58 -6.14
N ASP A 142 0.71 9.49 -6.54
CA ASP A 142 0.13 8.49 -7.45
C ASP A 142 -1.08 7.79 -6.80
N LEU A 143 -0.96 7.38 -5.54
CA LEU A 143 -2.04 6.72 -4.80
C LEU A 143 -3.24 7.65 -4.57
N GLN A 144 -3.00 8.91 -4.17
CA GLN A 144 -4.02 9.94 -4.07
C GLN A 144 -4.75 10.15 -5.41
N SER A 145 -4.01 10.25 -6.52
CA SER A 145 -4.58 10.44 -7.84
C SER A 145 -5.50 9.29 -8.24
N ARG A 146 -5.09 8.04 -7.96
CA ARG A 146 -5.91 6.85 -8.17
C ARG A 146 -7.14 6.82 -7.28
N ALA A 147 -6.99 7.16 -6.00
CA ALA A 147 -8.09 7.23 -5.05
C ALA A 147 -9.16 8.23 -5.49
N LYS A 148 -8.76 9.40 -6.02
CA LYS A 148 -9.70 10.40 -6.56
C LYS A 148 -10.44 9.93 -7.80
N LEU A 149 -9.78 9.17 -8.68
CA LEU A 149 -10.44 8.58 -9.84
C LEU A 149 -11.46 7.52 -9.44
N PHE A 150 -11.18 6.78 -8.38
CA PHE A 150 -12.06 5.75 -7.85
C PHE A 150 -13.24 6.32 -7.03
N ALA A 151 -12.98 7.33 -6.21
CA ALA A 151 -13.97 7.95 -5.34
C ALA A 151 -14.05 9.47 -5.58
N PRO A 152 -14.50 9.91 -6.76
CA PRO A 152 -14.57 11.34 -7.10
C PRO A 152 -15.41 12.16 -6.12
N GLY A 153 -16.43 11.58 -5.48
CA GLY A 153 -17.23 12.29 -4.46
C GLY A 153 -16.44 12.63 -3.19
N LEU A 154 -15.31 11.95 -2.95
CA LEU A 154 -14.40 12.20 -1.83
C LEU A 154 -13.16 13.02 -2.21
N ALA A 155 -13.02 13.43 -3.49
CA ALA A 155 -11.78 14.03 -4.00
C ALA A 155 -11.30 15.22 -3.17
N ARG A 156 -12.23 16.08 -2.71
CA ARG A 156 -11.90 17.24 -1.86
C ARG A 156 -11.22 16.85 -0.54
N PHE A 157 -11.64 15.75 0.09
CA PHE A 157 -11.03 15.29 1.33
C PHE A 157 -9.64 14.70 1.08
N ILE A 158 -9.48 14.00 -0.04
CA ILE A 158 -8.19 13.46 -0.47
C ILE A 158 -7.20 14.59 -0.79
N ASP A 159 -7.66 15.65 -1.47
CA ASP A 159 -6.87 16.86 -1.72
C ASP A 159 -6.46 17.60 -0.43
N GLN A 160 -7.15 17.35 0.69
CA GLN A 160 -6.81 17.86 2.02
C GLN A 160 -5.82 16.96 2.78
N GLY A 161 -5.30 15.91 2.13
CA GLY A 161 -4.32 14.99 2.70
C GLY A 161 -4.92 13.80 3.45
N GLN A 162 -6.22 13.55 3.33
CA GLN A 162 -6.81 12.31 3.87
C GLN A 162 -6.57 11.16 2.89
N THR A 163 -6.30 9.98 3.44
CA THR A 163 -6.39 8.74 2.67
C THR A 163 -7.84 8.47 2.25
N LEU A 164 -8.05 7.57 1.28
CA LEU A 164 -9.40 7.22 0.83
C LEU A 164 -10.25 6.64 1.97
N ARG A 165 -9.68 5.74 2.78
CA ARG A 165 -10.39 5.14 3.92
C ARG A 165 -10.76 6.20 4.96
N GLU A 166 -9.83 7.10 5.30
CA GLU A 166 -10.10 8.20 6.23
C GLU A 166 -11.22 9.11 5.71
N ALA A 167 -11.15 9.50 4.44
CA ALA A 167 -12.19 10.29 3.80
C ALA A 167 -13.54 9.55 3.80
N ALA A 168 -13.55 8.24 3.57
CA ALA A 168 -14.76 7.43 3.51
C ALA A 168 -15.34 7.03 4.89
N ASN A 169 -14.59 7.19 5.98
CA ASN A 169 -14.93 6.70 7.32
C ASN A 169 -16.37 7.00 7.78
N PRO A 170 -16.92 8.21 7.60
CA PRO A 170 -18.30 8.48 8.02
C PRO A 170 -19.34 7.57 7.37
N TRP A 171 -19.15 7.24 6.08
CA TRP A 171 -20.04 6.39 5.30
C TRP A 171 -19.79 4.91 5.58
N LEU A 172 -18.52 4.51 5.65
CA LEU A 172 -18.15 3.15 6.05
C LEU A 172 -18.73 2.81 7.42
N LYS A 173 -18.61 3.73 8.39
CA LYS A 173 -19.21 3.55 9.71
C LYS A 173 -20.73 3.45 9.65
N ALA A 174 -21.41 4.32 8.92
CA ALA A 174 -22.87 4.27 8.80
C ALA A 174 -23.35 2.94 8.21
N ILE A 175 -22.63 2.39 7.24
CA ILE A 175 -22.89 1.10 6.62
C ILE A 175 -22.57 -0.04 7.60
N ALA A 176 -21.38 -0.03 8.21
CA ALA A 176 -20.92 -1.03 9.17
C ALA A 176 -21.89 -1.16 10.35
N ASP A 177 -22.26 -0.03 10.97
CA ASP A 177 -23.22 0.02 12.07
C ASP A 177 -24.60 -0.52 11.63
N THR A 178 -25.01 -0.27 10.38
CA THR A 178 -26.28 -0.80 9.86
C THR A 178 -26.18 -2.31 9.63
N TRP A 179 -25.04 -2.82 9.16
CA TRP A 179 -24.85 -4.25 8.92
C TRP A 179 -24.38 -5.03 10.16
N GLU A 180 -24.21 -4.35 11.31
CA GLU A 180 -23.68 -4.94 12.55
C GLU A 180 -22.34 -5.67 12.35
N VAL A 181 -21.48 -5.09 11.51
CA VAL A 181 -20.13 -5.63 11.22
C VAL A 181 -19.05 -4.65 11.64
N ASP A 182 -17.82 -5.15 11.73
CA ASP A 182 -16.65 -4.31 11.92
C ASP A 182 -16.43 -3.38 10.71
N ILE A 183 -16.08 -2.11 10.95
CA ILE A 183 -15.85 -1.12 9.88
C ILE A 183 -14.74 -1.54 8.92
N GLU A 184 -13.71 -2.22 9.41
CA GLU A 184 -12.58 -2.66 8.60
C GLU A 184 -12.97 -3.78 7.63
N SER A 185 -14.05 -4.51 7.92
CA SER A 185 -14.60 -5.53 7.03
C SER A 185 -15.43 -4.97 5.87
N VAL A 186 -15.75 -3.67 5.89
CA VAL A 186 -16.51 -3.02 4.82
C VAL A 186 -15.59 -2.73 3.65
N ASP A 187 -15.85 -3.40 2.52
CA ASP A 187 -15.10 -3.21 1.29
C ASP A 187 -15.47 -1.88 0.61
N LEU A 188 -14.47 -1.06 0.28
CA LEU A 188 -14.64 0.17 -0.48
C LEU A 188 -15.25 -0.08 -1.86
N ASN A 189 -15.09 -1.27 -2.45
CA ASN A 189 -15.69 -1.67 -3.73
C ASN A 189 -17.15 -2.13 -3.64
N ASP A 190 -17.71 -2.26 -2.43
CA ASP A 190 -19.09 -2.69 -2.28
C ASP A 190 -20.07 -1.71 -2.96
N ASP A 191 -21.07 -2.23 -3.67
CA ASP A 191 -22.05 -1.42 -4.42
C ASP A 191 -22.78 -0.39 -3.53
N TYR A 192 -23.07 -0.73 -2.28
CA TYR A 192 -23.71 0.20 -1.33
C TYR A 192 -22.74 1.28 -0.86
N VAL A 193 -21.46 0.94 -0.71
CA VAL A 193 -20.40 1.90 -0.37
C VAL A 193 -20.16 2.85 -1.54
N GLN A 194 -19.99 2.32 -2.75
CA GLN A 194 -19.80 3.11 -3.96
C GLN A 194 -20.93 4.11 -4.19
N ARG A 195 -22.19 3.68 -4.04
CA ARG A 195 -23.35 4.58 -4.15
C ARG A 195 -23.37 5.66 -3.06
N ALA A 196 -22.87 5.34 -1.86
CA ALA A 196 -22.81 6.31 -0.78
C ALA A 196 -21.72 7.37 -1.00
N ILE A 197 -20.56 6.98 -1.55
CA ILE A 197 -19.40 7.88 -1.69
C ILE A 197 -19.29 8.55 -3.07
N ASN A 198 -19.99 8.04 -4.09
CA ASN A 198 -19.93 8.51 -5.48
C ASN A 198 -21.31 8.83 -6.08
N MET A 199 -22.19 9.47 -5.29
CA MET A 199 -23.48 9.95 -5.79
C MET A 199 -23.29 11.11 -6.78
N GLN A 200 -24.17 11.24 -7.77
CA GLN A 200 -24.24 12.46 -8.60
C GLN A 200 -25.30 13.41 -8.06
N ASP A 201 -24.97 14.70 -7.98
CA ASP A 201 -25.94 15.76 -7.68
C ASP A 201 -26.83 16.07 -8.89
N GLU A 202 -27.80 16.96 -8.73
CA GLU A 202 -28.72 17.38 -9.80
C GLU A 202 -28.01 18.00 -11.02
N LYS A 203 -26.75 18.43 -10.85
CA LYS A 203 -25.92 19.05 -11.88
C LYS A 203 -24.94 18.05 -12.51
N GLY A 204 -24.99 16.78 -12.10
CA GLY A 204 -24.11 15.71 -12.57
C GLY A 204 -22.72 15.69 -11.93
N ASN A 205 -22.46 16.50 -10.90
CA ASN A 205 -21.20 16.47 -10.18
C ASN A 205 -21.18 15.31 -9.18
N PHE A 206 -20.03 14.65 -9.03
CA PHE A 206 -19.85 13.65 -7.99
C PHE A 206 -19.81 14.29 -6.61
N THR A 207 -20.50 13.66 -5.67
CA THR A 207 -20.60 14.03 -4.26
C THR A 207 -20.91 12.78 -3.43
N THR A 208 -21.00 12.96 -2.12
CA THR A 208 -21.37 11.91 -1.19
C THR A 208 -22.83 12.01 -0.78
N MET A 209 -23.47 10.87 -0.52
CA MET A 209 -24.81 10.80 0.10
C MET A 209 -24.76 11.33 1.54
N ASN A 210 -25.86 11.88 2.06
CA ASN A 210 -25.90 12.17 3.50
C ASN A 210 -25.97 10.87 4.33
N LEU A 211 -25.54 10.93 5.59
CA LEU A 211 -25.43 9.73 6.45
C LEU A 211 -26.78 9.05 6.72
N TYR A 212 -27.88 9.80 6.74
CA TYR A 212 -29.21 9.25 6.96
C TYR A 212 -29.67 8.40 5.76
N ASP A 213 -29.53 8.93 4.55
CA ASP A 213 -29.83 8.20 3.33
C ASP A 213 -28.86 7.04 3.10
N THR A 214 -27.60 7.17 3.55
CA THR A 214 -26.63 6.07 3.55
C THR A 214 -27.12 4.89 4.39
N LYS A 215 -27.62 5.12 5.61
CA LYS A 215 -28.21 4.06 6.45
C LYS A 215 -29.45 3.44 5.81
N LYS A 216 -30.31 4.26 5.19
CA LYS A 216 -31.47 3.74 4.43
C LYS A 216 -31.06 2.88 3.26
N LEU A 217 -30.03 3.30 2.51
CA LEU A 217 -29.46 2.55 1.42
C LEU A 217 -28.90 1.21 1.92
N ALA A 218 -28.13 1.22 3.00
CA ALA A 218 -27.54 0.03 3.61
C ALA A 218 -28.60 -1.00 4.08
N ARG A 219 -29.74 -0.54 4.62
CA ARG A 219 -30.89 -1.39 4.99
C ARG A 219 -31.54 -2.12 3.81
N ARG A 220 -31.29 -1.70 2.57
CA ARG A 220 -31.77 -2.39 1.36
C ARG A 220 -30.87 -3.54 0.93
N SER A 221 -29.75 -3.78 1.63
CA SER A 221 -28.85 -4.88 1.33
C SER A 221 -29.33 -6.19 1.92
N LYS A 222 -28.97 -7.31 1.29
CA LYS A 222 -29.20 -8.64 1.88
C LYS A 222 -28.44 -8.83 3.20
N LYS A 223 -27.30 -8.14 3.39
CA LYS A 223 -26.53 -8.17 4.64
C LYS A 223 -27.34 -7.61 5.81
N TRP A 224 -28.22 -6.64 5.56
CA TRP A 224 -29.13 -6.15 6.60
C TRP A 224 -30.06 -7.24 7.10
N ASP A 225 -30.58 -8.11 6.23
CA ASP A 225 -31.52 -9.15 6.63
C ASP A 225 -30.92 -10.19 7.59
N GLU A 226 -29.59 -10.27 7.64
CA GLU A 226 -28.83 -11.19 8.49
C GLU A 226 -28.56 -10.63 9.90
N THR A 227 -28.75 -9.31 10.10
CA THR A 227 -28.46 -8.64 11.37
C THR A 227 -29.45 -9.01 12.47
N GLN A 228 -29.02 -8.83 13.72
CA GLN A 228 -29.89 -9.03 14.87
C GLN A 228 -31.02 -8.01 14.88
N THR A 229 -30.71 -6.73 14.62
CA THR A 229 -31.74 -5.68 14.57
C THR A 229 -32.81 -5.97 13.52
N ALA A 230 -32.44 -6.46 12.33
CA ALA A 230 -33.43 -6.80 11.30
C ALA A 230 -34.33 -7.98 11.70
N LYS A 231 -33.77 -9.00 12.35
CA LYS A 231 -34.52 -10.15 12.86
C LYS A 231 -35.52 -9.73 13.94
N GLU A 232 -35.11 -8.84 14.83
CA GLU A 232 -35.96 -8.28 15.88
C GLU A 232 -37.08 -7.41 15.29
N GLU A 233 -36.77 -6.52 14.34
CA GLU A 233 -37.77 -5.70 13.64
C GLU A 233 -38.81 -6.59 12.93
N LYS A 234 -38.37 -7.62 12.20
CA LYS A 234 -39.28 -8.57 11.52
C LYS A 234 -40.13 -9.36 12.50
N THR A 235 -39.54 -9.82 13.61
CA THR A 235 -40.26 -10.56 14.66
C THR A 235 -41.29 -9.67 15.37
N SER A 236 -40.96 -8.40 15.64
CA SER A 236 -41.89 -7.42 16.22
C SER A 236 -43.07 -7.14 15.30
N ILE A 237 -42.82 -7.00 13.99
CA ILE A 237 -43.86 -6.80 12.99
C ILE A 237 -44.75 -8.04 12.89
N ALA A 238 -44.15 -9.23 12.78
CA ALA A 238 -44.91 -10.49 12.75
C ALA A 238 -45.76 -10.68 14.01
N SER A 239 -45.21 -10.38 15.19
CA SER A 239 -45.93 -10.46 16.46
C SER A 239 -47.10 -9.47 16.52
N ARG A 240 -46.94 -8.24 16.00
CA ARG A 240 -48.03 -7.26 15.89
C ARG A 240 -49.13 -7.75 14.96
N ILE A 241 -48.76 -8.25 13.78
CA ILE A 241 -49.71 -8.83 12.83
C ILE A 241 -50.48 -9.99 13.50
N LEU A 242 -49.79 -10.93 14.13
CA LEU A 242 -50.44 -12.05 14.82
C LEU A 242 -51.39 -11.60 15.94
N LYS A 243 -51.05 -10.55 16.70
CA LYS A 243 -51.95 -9.94 17.68
C LYS A 243 -53.15 -9.28 17.03
N ASP A 244 -52.96 -8.51 15.96
CA ASP A 244 -54.02 -7.81 15.24
C ASP A 244 -55.01 -8.80 14.60
N PHE A 245 -54.55 -10.00 14.24
CA PHE A 245 -55.40 -11.10 13.76
C PHE A 245 -55.93 -12.03 14.87
N GLY A 246 -55.65 -11.77 16.15
CA GLY A 246 -56.16 -12.54 17.29
C GLY A 246 -55.51 -13.90 17.52
N PHE A 247 -54.36 -14.17 16.91
CA PHE A 247 -53.60 -15.43 17.09
C PHE A 247 -52.65 -15.41 18.30
N LEU A 248 -52.41 -14.24 18.90
CA LEU A 248 -51.62 -14.07 20.12
C LEU A 248 -52.40 -13.22 21.13
N GLY A 249 -52.56 -13.74 22.36
CA GLY A 249 -53.17 -13.04 23.51
C GLY A 249 -52.17 -12.25 24.35
#